data_AF-A0A4U3A9Z7-F1
#
_entry.id   AF-A0A4U3A9Z7-F1
#
_cell.length_a   1.000
_cell.length_b   1.000
_cell.length_c   1.000
_cell.angle_alpha   90.00
_cell.angle_beta   90.00
_cell.angle_gamma   90.00
#
_symmetry.space_group_name_H-M   'P 1'
#
loop_
_entity.id
_entity.type
_entity.pdbx_description
1 polymer ?
#
loop_
_entity_poly.entity_id
_entity_poly.type
_entity_poly.pdbx_seq_one_letter_code
_entity_poly.pdbx_strand_id
1 'polypeptide(L)'
;MVVKEKVVNEMQEVKEMIDTLVNNGQKALQALESFTQEQIDNIVHEMALAGVDQHMPLAKLAVEETGRGVYEDKCIKNIFATEYIWHSIKKDKTVGIIHEDPHEEIIEIAEPVGVVAGVTPVTNPTSTTMFKALIAIKTRNPIIFAFHPSAQNCSVAAARTVYDAAVKAGAPKHCIQWIERPSVEATKQLMNHDGVALVLATGGAGMVKSAYSTGKPALGVGPGNVPCYIEKSAHVKRAVNDLILSKTFDNGMICASEQAIIVDKEIYNDVKAEMIANNCYFVTEEERKKLEKLVINENTCA
;
A
#
# COMPACT_ATOMS: atom_id res chain seq x y z
N MET A 1 -18.69 -5.34 -36.81
CA MET A 1 -19.69 -5.95 -35.91
C MET A 1 -19.02 -6.89 -34.92
N VAL A 2 -18.25 -7.88 -35.36
CA VAL A 2 -17.54 -8.86 -34.49
C VAL A 2 -16.65 -8.24 -33.40
N VAL A 3 -15.87 -7.19 -33.71
CA VAL A 3 -15.01 -6.52 -32.70
C VAL A 3 -15.82 -5.79 -31.62
N LYS A 4 -16.97 -5.19 -31.98
CA LYS A 4 -17.86 -4.54 -31.01
C LYS A 4 -18.53 -5.56 -30.09
N GLU A 5 -18.94 -6.69 -30.65
CA GLU A 5 -19.59 -7.77 -29.90
C GLU A 5 -18.63 -8.42 -28.89
N LYS A 6 -17.37 -8.64 -29.28
CA LYS A 6 -16.32 -9.14 -28.37
C LYS A 6 -16.04 -8.19 -27.21
N VAL A 7 -15.93 -6.88 -27.47
CA VAL A 7 -15.69 -5.87 -26.43
C VAL A 7 -16.86 -5.77 -25.45
N VAL A 8 -18.11 -5.86 -25.95
CA VAL A 8 -19.31 -5.86 -25.09
C VAL A 8 -19.33 -7.08 -24.18
N ASN A 9 -18.95 -8.25 -24.71
CA ASN A 9 -18.91 -9.48 -23.93
C ASN A 9 -17.83 -9.44 -22.83
N GLU A 10 -16.63 -8.95 -23.15
CA GLU A 10 -15.55 -8.76 -22.16
C GLU A 10 -15.94 -7.77 -21.04
N MET A 11 -16.65 -6.68 -21.37
CA MET A 11 -17.14 -5.73 -20.37
C MET A 11 -18.20 -6.34 -19.44
N GLN A 12 -19.07 -7.19 -19.98
CA GLN A 12 -20.10 -7.89 -19.21
C GLN A 12 -19.47 -8.92 -18.26
N GLU A 13 -18.48 -9.69 -18.73
CA GLU A 13 -17.74 -10.64 -17.88
C GLU A 13 -17.02 -9.94 -16.72
N VAL A 14 -16.38 -8.79 -16.98
CA VAL A 14 -15.72 -8.00 -15.93
C VAL A 14 -16.76 -7.53 -14.90
N LYS A 15 -17.92 -7.07 -15.35
CA LYS A 15 -18.98 -6.59 -14.47
C LYS A 15 -19.49 -7.70 -13.56
N GLU A 16 -19.81 -8.87 -14.13
CA GLU A 16 -20.29 -10.02 -13.35
C GLU A 16 -19.27 -10.49 -12.30
N MET A 17 -17.97 -10.46 -12.65
CA MET A 17 -16.89 -10.72 -11.71
C MET A 17 -16.89 -9.71 -10.55
N ILE A 18 -16.95 -8.40 -10.84
CA ILE A 18 -16.96 -7.36 -9.80
C ILE A 18 -18.21 -7.46 -8.94
N ASP A 19 -19.38 -7.63 -9.53
CA ASP A 19 -20.66 -7.77 -8.81
C ASP A 19 -20.59 -8.97 -7.85
N THR A 20 -20.00 -10.09 -8.30
CA THR A 20 -19.80 -11.28 -7.45
C THR A 20 -18.87 -10.99 -6.27
N LEU A 21 -17.72 -10.34 -6.51
CA LEU A 21 -16.77 -10.00 -5.45
C LEU A 21 -17.41 -9.06 -4.41
N VAL A 22 -18.14 -8.05 -4.87
CA VAL A 22 -18.79 -7.08 -3.97
C VAL A 22 -19.94 -7.74 -3.20
N ASN A 23 -20.77 -8.55 -3.84
CA ASN A 23 -21.83 -9.30 -3.14
C ASN A 23 -21.28 -10.23 -2.05
N ASN A 24 -20.15 -10.89 -2.32
CA ASN A 24 -19.46 -11.69 -1.30
C ASN A 24 -18.89 -10.82 -0.17
N GLY A 25 -18.33 -9.66 -0.51
CA GLY A 25 -17.86 -8.67 0.46
C GLY A 25 -18.99 -8.19 1.37
N GLN A 26 -20.16 -7.89 0.82
CA GLN A 26 -21.34 -7.46 1.59
C GLN A 26 -21.83 -8.54 2.56
N LYS A 27 -21.82 -9.82 2.16
CA LYS A 27 -22.12 -10.94 3.07
C LYS A 27 -21.08 -11.07 4.19
N ALA A 28 -19.80 -10.88 3.87
CA ALA A 28 -18.73 -10.89 4.86
C ALA A 28 -18.85 -9.72 5.85
N LEU A 29 -19.26 -8.53 5.38
CA LEU A 29 -19.51 -7.35 6.20
C LEU A 29 -20.61 -7.62 7.24
N GLN A 30 -21.76 -8.15 6.79
CA GLN A 30 -22.86 -8.52 7.68
C GLN A 30 -22.44 -9.55 8.73
N ALA A 31 -21.59 -10.52 8.37
CA ALA A 31 -21.08 -11.49 9.32
C ALA A 31 -20.17 -10.82 10.38
N LEU A 32 -19.27 -9.92 9.96
CA LEU A 32 -18.34 -9.20 10.82
C LEU A 32 -19.02 -8.24 11.82
N GLU A 33 -20.26 -7.81 11.56
CA GLU A 33 -21.01 -6.90 12.42
C GLU A 33 -21.18 -7.46 13.85
N SER A 34 -21.39 -8.78 13.95
CA SER A 34 -21.61 -9.48 15.22
C SER A 34 -20.33 -9.79 16.01
N PHE A 35 -19.14 -9.48 15.47
CA PHE A 35 -17.87 -9.87 16.08
C PHE A 35 -17.51 -8.94 17.24
N THR A 36 -17.00 -9.53 18.33
CA THR A 36 -16.47 -8.77 19.46
C THR A 36 -15.09 -8.19 19.15
N GLN A 37 -14.66 -7.20 19.94
CA GLN A 37 -13.30 -6.65 19.86
C GLN A 37 -12.23 -7.76 19.95
N GLU A 38 -12.38 -8.70 20.88
CA GLU A 38 -11.44 -9.80 21.09
C GLU A 38 -11.36 -10.73 19.88
N GLN A 39 -12.49 -11.03 19.23
CA GLN A 39 -12.50 -11.85 18.02
C GLN A 39 -11.78 -11.15 16.86
N ILE A 40 -12.03 -9.85 16.67
CA ILE A 40 -11.34 -9.04 15.65
C ILE A 40 -9.84 -8.96 15.96
N ASP A 41 -9.47 -8.74 17.21
CA ASP A 41 -8.06 -8.64 17.62
C ASP A 41 -7.32 -9.96 17.40
N ASN A 42 -7.94 -11.09 17.73
CA ASN A 42 -7.38 -12.41 17.47
C ASN A 42 -7.18 -12.66 15.97
N ILE A 43 -8.16 -12.32 15.13
CA ILE A 43 -8.06 -12.48 13.68
C ILE A 43 -6.89 -11.66 13.13
N VAL A 44 -6.79 -10.38 13.49
CA VAL A 44 -5.74 -9.49 12.98
C VAL A 44 -4.37 -9.90 13.52
N HIS A 45 -4.29 -10.40 14.75
CA HIS A 45 -3.06 -10.96 15.31
C HIS A 45 -2.56 -12.15 14.48
N GLU A 46 -3.42 -13.13 14.19
CA GLU A 46 -3.07 -14.30 13.37
C GLU A 46 -2.68 -13.91 11.94
N MET A 47 -3.37 -12.90 11.35
CA MET A 47 -2.97 -12.32 10.07
C MET A 47 -1.56 -11.73 10.11
N ALA A 48 -1.23 -10.98 11.17
CA ALA A 48 0.08 -10.36 11.34
C ALA A 48 1.17 -11.42 11.48
N LEU A 49 0.94 -12.46 12.30
CA LEU A 49 1.87 -13.58 12.47
C LEU A 49 2.13 -14.32 11.16
N ALA A 50 1.08 -14.61 10.38
CA ALA A 50 1.24 -15.27 9.08
C ALA A 50 2.04 -14.40 8.09
N GLY A 51 1.79 -13.09 8.08
CA GLY A 51 2.55 -12.16 7.25
C GLY A 51 4.02 -12.03 7.68
N VAL A 52 4.31 -12.08 8.98
CA VAL A 52 5.69 -12.17 9.50
C VAL A 52 6.32 -13.48 9.08
N ASP A 53 5.66 -14.63 9.23
CA ASP A 53 6.21 -15.93 8.84
C ASP A 53 6.57 -15.98 7.35
N GLN A 54 5.70 -15.45 6.48
CA GLN A 54 5.88 -15.46 5.03
C GLN A 54 6.66 -14.27 4.46
N HIS A 55 7.26 -13.42 5.30
CA HIS A 55 7.95 -12.20 4.86
C HIS A 55 9.02 -12.45 3.78
N MET A 56 9.82 -13.52 3.92
CA MET A 56 10.89 -13.91 2.99
C MET A 56 10.34 -14.45 1.65
N PRO A 57 9.51 -15.52 1.61
CA PRO A 57 8.92 -15.99 0.35
C PRO A 57 8.22 -14.89 -0.45
N LEU A 58 7.46 -14.03 0.22
CA LEU A 58 6.74 -12.92 -0.42
C LEU A 58 7.70 -11.86 -0.98
N ALA A 59 8.76 -11.51 -0.25
CA ALA A 59 9.78 -10.58 -0.71
C ALA A 59 10.49 -11.09 -1.97
N LYS A 60 10.86 -12.38 -1.97
CA LYS A 60 11.51 -13.04 -3.12
C LYS A 60 10.60 -12.99 -4.35
N LEU A 61 9.34 -13.41 -4.20
CA LEU A 61 8.37 -13.41 -5.29
C LEU A 61 8.14 -12.00 -5.85
N ALA A 62 8.12 -10.98 -4.99
CA ALA A 62 7.97 -9.59 -5.43
C ALA A 62 9.18 -9.11 -6.25
N VAL A 63 10.42 -9.45 -5.87
CA VAL A 63 11.62 -9.10 -6.66
C VAL A 63 11.62 -9.84 -7.99
N GLU A 64 11.34 -11.14 -7.98
CA GLU A 64 11.32 -11.99 -9.18
C GLU A 64 10.26 -11.55 -10.19
N GLU A 65 9.06 -11.22 -9.72
CA GLU A 65 7.96 -10.79 -10.60
C GLU A 65 8.15 -9.36 -11.12
N THR A 66 8.55 -8.42 -10.26
CA THR A 66 8.59 -7.00 -10.62
C THR A 66 9.92 -6.56 -11.24
N GLY A 67 11.00 -7.31 -11.00
CA GLY A 67 12.36 -6.92 -11.34
C GLY A 67 12.86 -5.68 -10.59
N ARG A 68 12.21 -5.29 -9.48
CA ARG A 68 12.45 -4.01 -8.78
C ARG A 68 12.85 -4.23 -7.33
N GLY A 69 13.86 -3.48 -6.90
CA GLY A 69 14.23 -3.38 -5.50
C GLY A 69 15.20 -4.46 -5.03
N VAL A 70 15.25 -4.67 -3.71
CA VAL A 70 16.22 -5.54 -3.03
C VAL A 70 15.45 -6.52 -2.15
N TYR A 71 15.83 -7.80 -2.20
CA TYR A 71 15.13 -8.87 -1.49
C TYR A 71 15.08 -8.64 0.02
N GLU A 72 16.22 -8.34 0.62
CA GLU A 72 16.41 -8.10 2.05
C GLU A 72 15.58 -6.89 2.53
N ASP A 73 15.55 -5.82 1.74
CA ASP A 73 14.76 -4.62 2.08
C ASP A 73 13.26 -4.90 1.97
N LYS A 74 12.82 -5.72 0.99
CA LYS A 74 11.42 -6.16 0.92
C LYS A 74 11.02 -7.07 2.07
N CYS A 75 11.94 -7.89 2.60
CA CYS A 75 11.71 -8.64 3.85
C CYS A 75 11.40 -7.69 5.00
N ILE A 76 12.21 -6.63 5.16
CA ILE A 76 11.99 -5.60 6.20
C ILE A 76 10.65 -4.87 5.97
N LYS A 77 10.32 -4.51 4.72
CA LYS A 77 9.01 -3.89 4.39
C LYS A 77 7.82 -4.78 4.73
N ASN A 78 7.95 -6.09 4.52
CA ASN A 78 6.91 -7.05 4.85
C ASN A 78 6.73 -7.17 6.37
N ILE A 79 7.82 -7.28 7.14
CA ILE A 79 7.78 -7.27 8.62
C ILE A 79 7.17 -5.95 9.14
N PHE A 80 7.58 -4.82 8.58
CA PHE A 80 7.03 -3.52 8.95
C PHE A 80 5.51 -3.48 8.72
N ALA A 81 5.05 -3.92 7.54
CA ALA A 81 3.63 -3.91 7.19
C ALA A 81 2.76 -4.85 8.03
N THR A 82 3.36 -5.78 8.78
CA THR A 82 2.64 -6.78 9.58
C THR A 82 2.87 -6.54 11.06
N GLU A 83 4.05 -6.86 11.58
CA GLU A 83 4.38 -6.78 13.00
C GLU A 83 4.27 -5.35 13.52
N TYR A 84 4.94 -4.39 12.86
CA TYR A 84 4.95 -3.02 13.33
C TYR A 84 3.55 -2.40 13.31
N ILE A 85 2.78 -2.66 12.24
CA ILE A 85 1.39 -2.22 12.12
C ILE A 85 0.50 -2.85 13.18
N TRP A 86 0.62 -4.16 13.42
CA TRP A 86 -0.12 -4.82 14.49
C TRP A 86 0.17 -4.16 15.84
N HIS A 87 1.44 -3.91 16.15
CA HIS A 87 1.84 -3.25 17.39
C HIS A 87 1.30 -1.82 17.52
N SER A 88 1.11 -1.11 16.40
CA SER A 88 0.52 0.24 16.42
C SER A 88 -1.00 0.24 16.61
N ILE A 89 -1.72 -0.77 16.11
CA ILE A 89 -3.21 -0.77 16.12
C ILE A 89 -3.86 -1.71 17.13
N LYS A 90 -3.10 -2.63 17.76
CA LYS A 90 -3.68 -3.71 18.58
C LYS A 90 -4.51 -3.23 19.77
N LYS A 91 -4.25 -2.02 20.27
CA LYS A 91 -4.99 -1.44 21.42
C LYS A 91 -6.14 -0.52 21.01
N ASP A 92 -6.29 -0.27 19.71
CA ASP A 92 -7.35 0.60 19.22
C ASP A 92 -8.70 -0.10 19.38
N LYS A 93 -9.67 0.60 19.97
CA LYS A 93 -11.05 0.14 20.05
C LYS A 93 -11.74 0.44 18.72
N THR A 94 -12.31 -0.58 18.11
CA THR A 94 -12.94 -0.53 16.78
C THR A 94 -14.30 -1.22 16.73
N VAL A 95 -14.79 -1.71 17.88
CA VAL A 95 -16.06 -2.41 18.03
C VAL A 95 -16.89 -1.78 19.15
N GLY A 96 -18.15 -1.42 18.85
CA GLY A 96 -19.09 -0.89 19.83
C GLY A 96 -18.69 0.50 20.33
N ILE A 97 -18.91 0.75 21.62
CA ILE A 97 -18.58 2.03 22.26
C ILE A 97 -17.05 2.13 22.42
N ILE A 98 -16.47 3.13 21.77
CA ILE A 98 -15.01 3.35 21.76
C ILE A 98 -14.59 4.45 22.74
N HIS A 99 -15.48 5.41 23.01
CA HIS A 99 -15.24 6.52 23.91
C HIS A 99 -16.57 6.96 24.57
N GLU A 100 -16.51 7.35 25.83
CA GLU A 100 -17.62 7.89 26.61
C GLU A 100 -17.11 9.11 27.38
N ASP A 101 -17.76 10.25 27.20
CA ASP A 101 -17.55 11.46 27.99
C ASP A 101 -18.84 11.77 28.78
N PRO A 102 -18.90 11.39 30.08
CA PRO A 102 -20.06 11.65 30.92
C PRO A 102 -20.28 13.13 31.24
N HIS A 103 -19.27 13.99 31.07
CA HIS A 103 -19.38 15.42 31.35
C HIS A 103 -20.03 16.17 30.20
N GLU A 104 -19.64 15.83 28.96
CA GLU A 104 -20.23 16.38 27.73
C GLU A 104 -21.47 15.58 27.27
N GLU A 105 -21.80 14.48 27.96
CA GLU A 105 -22.89 13.55 27.61
C GLU A 105 -22.73 12.95 26.19
N ILE A 106 -21.48 12.67 25.80
CA ILE A 106 -21.14 12.13 24.47
C ILE A 106 -20.74 10.66 24.56
N ILE A 107 -21.27 9.85 23.64
CA ILE A 107 -20.80 8.49 23.37
C ILE A 107 -20.35 8.39 21.92
N GLU A 108 -19.22 7.73 21.69
CA GLU A 108 -18.72 7.44 20.34
C GLU A 108 -18.81 5.95 20.09
N ILE A 109 -19.47 5.58 18.99
CA ILE A 109 -19.67 4.20 18.57
C ILE A 109 -18.95 3.99 17.24
N ALA A 110 -18.09 2.98 17.17
CA ALA A 110 -17.42 2.62 15.94
C ALA A 110 -18.34 1.83 15.00
N GLU A 111 -18.45 2.30 13.76
CA GLU A 111 -19.17 1.65 12.67
C GLU A 111 -18.21 1.39 11.51
N PRO A 112 -18.17 0.17 10.93
CA PRO A 112 -17.38 -0.08 9.71
C PRO A 112 -17.88 0.79 8.57
N VAL A 113 -16.97 1.29 7.73
CA VAL A 113 -17.35 2.06 6.54
C VAL A 113 -18.07 1.20 5.51
N GLY A 114 -17.75 -0.11 5.46
CA GLY A 114 -18.31 -1.08 4.53
C GLY A 114 -17.24 -1.81 3.72
N VAL A 115 -17.57 -2.21 2.48
CA VAL A 115 -16.59 -2.88 1.60
C VAL A 115 -15.58 -1.86 1.07
N VAL A 116 -14.30 -2.16 1.24
CA VAL A 116 -13.17 -1.32 0.82
C VAL A 116 -12.59 -1.82 -0.50
N ALA A 117 -12.34 -0.92 -1.45
CA ALA A 117 -11.54 -1.19 -2.63
C ALA A 117 -10.08 -0.80 -2.38
N GLY A 118 -9.16 -1.78 -2.37
CA GLY A 118 -7.73 -1.57 -2.16
C GLY A 118 -6.95 -1.57 -3.46
N VAL A 119 -6.41 -0.43 -3.89
CA VAL A 119 -5.50 -0.36 -5.06
C VAL A 119 -4.05 -0.42 -4.59
N THR A 120 -3.21 -1.27 -5.20
CA THR A 120 -1.80 -1.44 -4.79
C THR A 120 -0.80 -1.06 -5.90
N PRO A 121 0.39 -0.54 -5.53
CA PRO A 121 1.42 -0.18 -6.50
C PRO A 121 2.37 -1.35 -6.79
N VAL A 122 3.09 -1.26 -7.91
CA VAL A 122 4.16 -2.23 -8.27
C VAL A 122 5.40 -2.14 -7.36
N THR A 123 5.60 -1.02 -6.64
CA THR A 123 6.80 -0.78 -5.81
C THR A 123 6.72 -1.45 -4.44
N ASN A 124 5.50 -1.55 -3.87
CA ASN A 124 5.23 -2.08 -2.53
C ASN A 124 4.12 -3.15 -2.56
N PRO A 125 4.17 -4.15 -3.47
CA PRO A 125 3.00 -4.97 -3.77
C PRO A 125 2.53 -5.80 -2.57
N THR A 126 3.44 -6.56 -1.96
CA THR A 126 3.14 -7.46 -0.83
C THR A 126 2.86 -6.69 0.46
N SER A 127 3.74 -5.75 0.81
CA SER A 127 3.64 -4.95 2.04
C SER A 127 2.38 -4.09 2.06
N THR A 128 2.03 -3.38 0.98
CA THR A 128 0.78 -2.61 0.92
C THR A 128 -0.46 -3.51 1.00
N THR A 129 -0.41 -4.70 0.40
CA THR A 129 -1.52 -5.67 0.47
C THR A 129 -1.76 -6.12 1.90
N MET A 130 -0.71 -6.54 2.62
CA MET A 130 -0.83 -6.98 4.02
C MET A 130 -1.25 -5.82 4.93
N PHE A 131 -0.59 -4.66 4.83
CA PHE A 131 -0.96 -3.47 5.60
C PHE A 131 -2.44 -3.13 5.48
N LYS A 132 -2.94 -3.01 4.24
CA LYS A 132 -4.35 -2.65 3.98
C LYS A 132 -5.31 -3.72 4.49
N ALA A 133 -4.97 -4.99 4.35
CA ALA A 133 -5.78 -6.08 4.86
C ALA A 133 -5.89 -6.03 6.40
N LEU A 134 -4.76 -5.86 7.10
CA LEU A 134 -4.73 -5.78 8.56
C LEU A 134 -5.62 -4.64 9.08
N ILE A 135 -5.46 -3.41 8.56
CA ILE A 135 -6.23 -2.26 9.03
C ILE A 135 -7.72 -2.34 8.64
N ALA A 136 -8.05 -2.93 7.48
CA ALA A 136 -9.43 -3.12 7.06
C ALA A 136 -10.15 -4.11 7.97
N ILE A 137 -9.54 -5.26 8.25
CA ILE A 137 -10.16 -6.27 9.13
C ILE A 137 -10.20 -5.80 10.58
N LYS A 138 -9.17 -5.09 11.08
CA LYS A 138 -9.18 -4.47 12.41
C LYS A 138 -10.38 -3.53 12.61
N THR A 139 -10.87 -2.93 11.53
CA THR A 139 -12.02 -2.01 11.54
C THR A 139 -13.32 -2.67 11.02
N ARG A 140 -13.38 -4.01 10.96
CA ARG A 140 -14.54 -4.81 10.51
C ARG A 140 -14.96 -4.57 9.05
N ASN A 141 -14.04 -4.15 8.19
CA ASN A 141 -14.29 -3.90 6.78
C ASN A 141 -13.72 -5.01 5.90
N PRO A 142 -14.56 -5.71 5.09
CA PRO A 142 -14.07 -6.54 4.01
C PRO A 142 -13.34 -5.71 2.95
N ILE A 143 -12.29 -6.28 2.36
CA ILE A 143 -11.48 -5.59 1.36
C ILE A 143 -11.36 -6.39 0.06
N ILE A 144 -11.50 -5.71 -1.07
CA ILE A 144 -11.32 -6.25 -2.41
C ILE A 144 -10.16 -5.51 -3.07
N PHE A 145 -9.13 -6.24 -3.46
CA PHE A 145 -7.94 -5.65 -4.05
C PHE A 145 -7.99 -5.58 -5.58
N ALA A 146 -7.52 -4.45 -6.12
CA ALA A 146 -7.11 -4.29 -7.51
C ALA A 146 -5.59 -4.10 -7.54
N PHE A 147 -4.87 -5.16 -7.92
CA PHE A 147 -3.42 -5.13 -7.96
C PHE A 147 -2.89 -4.58 -9.29
N HIS A 148 -1.68 -4.02 -9.24
CA HIS A 148 -0.98 -3.64 -10.45
C HIS A 148 -0.67 -4.90 -11.30
N PRO A 149 -0.94 -4.91 -12.63
CA PRO A 149 -0.75 -6.10 -13.46
C PRO A 149 0.67 -6.69 -13.40
N SER A 150 1.70 -5.84 -13.32
CA SER A 150 3.10 -6.26 -13.17
C SER A 150 3.51 -6.77 -11.78
N ALA A 151 2.56 -6.90 -10.85
CA ALA A 151 2.80 -7.40 -9.49
C ALA A 151 1.61 -8.24 -8.98
N GLN A 152 0.86 -8.85 -9.91
CA GLN A 152 -0.37 -9.58 -9.59
C GLN A 152 -0.07 -10.78 -8.69
N ASN A 153 0.91 -11.61 -9.04
CA ASN A 153 1.12 -12.90 -8.38
C ASN A 153 1.66 -12.73 -6.96
N CYS A 154 2.64 -11.85 -6.76
CA CYS A 154 3.17 -11.56 -5.42
C CYS A 154 2.10 -10.92 -4.51
N SER A 155 1.26 -10.03 -5.06
CA SER A 155 0.16 -9.42 -4.31
C SER A 155 -0.93 -10.43 -3.94
N VAL A 156 -1.30 -11.33 -4.87
CA VAL A 156 -2.23 -12.43 -4.60
C VAL A 156 -1.67 -13.36 -3.52
N ALA A 157 -0.39 -13.71 -3.57
CA ALA A 157 0.24 -14.55 -2.55
C ALA A 157 0.20 -13.88 -1.16
N ALA A 158 0.45 -12.57 -1.08
CA ALA A 158 0.34 -11.81 0.15
C ALA A 158 -1.11 -11.76 0.68
N ALA A 159 -2.09 -11.44 -0.18
CA ALA A 159 -3.50 -11.44 0.20
C ALA A 159 -3.99 -12.82 0.64
N ARG A 160 -3.57 -13.88 -0.05
CA ARG A 160 -3.88 -15.27 0.30
C ARG A 160 -3.36 -15.62 1.69
N THR A 161 -2.11 -15.26 1.97
CA THR A 161 -1.46 -15.56 3.26
C THR A 161 -2.27 -15.02 4.42
N VAL A 162 -2.64 -13.73 4.37
CA VAL A 162 -3.42 -13.10 5.44
C VAL A 162 -4.89 -13.53 5.42
N TYR A 163 -5.47 -13.84 4.25
CA TYR A 163 -6.83 -14.37 4.13
C TYR A 163 -6.97 -15.74 4.79
N ASP A 164 -6.07 -16.68 4.47
CA ASP A 164 -6.12 -18.04 5.01
C ASP A 164 -5.93 -18.04 6.53
N ALA A 165 -5.04 -17.17 7.05
CA ALA A 165 -4.88 -16.94 8.48
C ALA A 165 -6.14 -16.35 9.13
N ALA A 166 -6.73 -15.33 8.51
CA ALA A 166 -7.96 -14.71 9.01
C ALA A 166 -9.12 -15.73 9.11
N VAL A 167 -9.35 -16.50 8.05
CA VAL A 167 -10.42 -17.51 8.01
C VAL A 167 -10.16 -18.62 9.03
N LYS A 168 -8.91 -19.07 9.18
CA LYS A 168 -8.52 -20.05 10.20
C LYS A 168 -8.78 -19.52 11.63
N ALA A 169 -8.63 -18.22 11.84
CA ALA A 169 -8.89 -17.54 13.11
C ALA A 169 -10.38 -17.21 13.35
N GLY A 170 -11.27 -17.54 12.40
CA GLY A 170 -12.72 -17.37 12.53
C GLY A 170 -13.34 -16.25 11.69
N ALA A 171 -12.56 -15.54 10.87
CA ALA A 171 -13.11 -14.55 9.94
C ALA A 171 -14.06 -15.21 8.91
N PRO A 172 -15.10 -14.49 8.44
CA PRO A 172 -15.96 -15.00 7.39
C PRO A 172 -15.19 -15.19 6.08
N LYS A 173 -15.63 -16.17 5.28
CA LYS A 173 -15.14 -16.33 3.91
C LYS A 173 -15.33 -15.03 3.13
N HIS A 174 -14.44 -14.76 2.19
CA HIS A 174 -14.47 -13.58 1.33
C HIS A 174 -14.29 -12.23 2.05
N CYS A 175 -13.83 -12.20 3.30
CA CYS A 175 -13.42 -10.96 3.98
C CYS A 175 -12.24 -10.25 3.30
N ILE A 176 -11.40 -11.01 2.59
CA ILE A 176 -10.30 -10.49 1.76
C ILE A 176 -10.40 -11.14 0.38
N GLN A 177 -10.45 -10.33 -0.66
CA GLN A 177 -10.61 -10.76 -2.05
C GLN A 177 -9.73 -9.93 -2.98
N TRP A 178 -9.60 -10.34 -4.24
CA TRP A 178 -8.91 -9.57 -5.28
C TRP A 178 -9.52 -9.86 -6.64
N ILE A 179 -9.24 -8.97 -7.60
CA ILE A 179 -9.53 -9.17 -9.01
C ILE A 179 -8.55 -10.21 -9.56
N GLU A 180 -9.05 -11.36 -10.04
CA GLU A 180 -8.19 -12.43 -10.57
C GLU A 180 -7.55 -12.06 -11.91
N ARG A 181 -8.28 -11.33 -12.76
CA ARG A 181 -7.84 -10.88 -14.08
C ARG A 181 -7.71 -9.34 -14.09
N PRO A 182 -6.55 -8.79 -13.69
CA PRO A 182 -6.41 -7.35 -13.52
C PRO A 182 -6.52 -6.62 -14.85
N SER A 183 -7.35 -5.57 -14.89
CA SER A 183 -7.45 -4.65 -16.01
C SER A 183 -7.81 -3.24 -15.52
N VAL A 184 -7.56 -2.23 -16.34
CA VAL A 184 -7.97 -0.85 -16.04
C VAL A 184 -9.49 -0.78 -15.88
N GLU A 185 -10.22 -1.50 -16.74
CA GLU A 185 -11.68 -1.57 -16.67
C GLU A 185 -12.16 -2.25 -15.39
N ALA A 186 -11.59 -3.38 -15.00
CA ALA A 186 -11.96 -4.07 -13.76
C ALA A 186 -11.70 -3.20 -12.52
N THR A 187 -10.56 -2.49 -12.50
CA THR A 187 -10.24 -1.55 -11.41
C THR A 187 -11.25 -0.40 -11.37
N LYS A 188 -11.59 0.17 -12.53
CA LYS A 188 -12.58 1.24 -12.64
C LYS A 188 -13.95 0.77 -12.19
N GLN A 189 -14.40 -0.40 -12.63
CA GLN A 189 -15.69 -0.96 -12.24
C GLN A 189 -15.74 -1.23 -10.73
N LEU A 190 -14.68 -1.82 -10.14
CA LEU A 190 -14.62 -2.02 -8.69
C LEU A 190 -14.75 -0.70 -7.93
N MET A 191 -13.96 0.32 -8.29
CA MET A 191 -14.02 1.62 -7.62
C MET A 191 -15.39 2.32 -7.78
N ASN A 192 -16.07 2.12 -8.92
CA ASN A 192 -17.36 2.73 -9.21
C ASN A 192 -18.57 1.89 -8.78
N HIS A 193 -18.39 0.64 -8.35
CA HIS A 193 -19.49 -0.24 -7.94
C HIS A 193 -20.19 0.28 -6.68
N ASP A 194 -21.53 0.32 -6.68
CA ASP A 194 -22.34 0.96 -5.62
C ASP A 194 -22.17 0.31 -4.24
N GLY A 195 -21.95 -1.01 -4.21
CA GLY A 195 -21.64 -1.75 -2.98
C GLY A 195 -20.21 -1.57 -2.42
N VAL A 196 -19.37 -0.70 -2.99
CA VAL A 196 -18.08 -0.32 -2.41
C VAL A 196 -18.25 1.02 -1.69
N ALA A 197 -17.82 1.10 -0.43
CA ALA A 197 -18.01 2.29 0.40
C ALA A 197 -16.81 3.25 0.39
N LEU A 198 -15.59 2.70 0.28
CA LEU A 198 -14.35 3.48 0.39
C LEU A 198 -13.30 2.95 -0.58
N VAL A 199 -12.57 3.86 -1.23
CA VAL A 199 -11.41 3.51 -2.07
C VAL A 199 -10.11 3.90 -1.37
N LEU A 200 -9.22 2.93 -1.13
CA LEU A 200 -7.85 3.17 -0.69
C LEU A 200 -6.92 3.14 -1.91
N ALA A 201 -6.63 4.31 -2.48
CA ALA A 201 -5.90 4.45 -3.73
C ALA A 201 -4.40 4.71 -3.51
N THR A 202 -3.57 3.66 -3.59
CA THR A 202 -2.10 3.77 -3.55
C THR A 202 -1.52 3.49 -4.93
N GLY A 203 -1.20 4.53 -5.67
CA GLY A 203 -0.68 4.45 -7.03
C GLY A 203 -0.29 5.83 -7.58
N GLY A 204 0.01 5.89 -8.88
CA GLY A 204 0.35 7.16 -9.53
C GLY A 204 -0.81 8.16 -9.58
N ALA A 205 -0.50 9.42 -9.92
CA ALA A 205 -1.46 10.53 -9.92
C ALA A 205 -2.72 10.26 -10.75
N GLY A 206 -2.59 9.57 -11.89
CA GLY A 206 -3.74 9.19 -12.73
C GLY A 206 -4.72 8.25 -12.03
N MET A 207 -4.21 7.25 -11.29
CA MET A 207 -5.03 6.31 -10.52
C MET A 207 -5.74 7.02 -9.37
N VAL A 208 -5.02 7.90 -8.65
CA VAL A 208 -5.57 8.66 -7.53
C VAL A 208 -6.67 9.61 -8.02
N LYS A 209 -6.42 10.33 -9.13
CA LYS A 209 -7.45 11.15 -9.77
C LYS A 209 -8.68 10.32 -10.16
N SER A 210 -8.47 9.11 -10.68
CA SER A 210 -9.58 8.20 -11.01
C SER A 210 -10.39 7.82 -9.78
N ALA A 211 -9.75 7.52 -8.65
CA ALA A 211 -10.42 7.18 -7.40
C ALA A 211 -11.27 8.35 -6.86
N TYR A 212 -10.74 9.57 -6.88
CA TYR A 212 -11.49 10.79 -6.50
C TYR A 212 -12.61 11.18 -7.48
N SER A 213 -12.65 10.57 -8.67
CA SER A 213 -13.67 10.82 -9.70
C SER A 213 -14.85 9.84 -9.62
N THR A 214 -14.89 8.96 -8.63
CA THR A 214 -15.92 7.91 -8.48
C THR A 214 -17.22 8.40 -7.84
N GLY A 215 -17.22 9.61 -7.25
CA GLY A 215 -18.33 10.09 -6.42
C GLY A 215 -18.37 9.48 -5.01
N LYS A 216 -17.38 8.66 -4.65
CA LYS A 216 -17.26 8.02 -3.34
C LYS A 216 -16.11 8.61 -2.52
N PRO A 217 -16.12 8.46 -1.18
CA PRO A 217 -14.94 8.72 -0.36
C PRO A 217 -13.72 7.94 -0.89
N ALA A 218 -12.61 8.63 -1.05
CA ALA A 218 -11.35 8.05 -1.48
C ALA A 218 -10.21 8.59 -0.60
N LEU A 219 -9.33 7.69 -0.16
CA LEU A 219 -8.07 8.02 0.50
C LEU A 219 -6.95 7.74 -0.50
N GLY A 220 -6.61 8.76 -1.27
CA GLY A 220 -5.52 8.73 -2.23
C GLY A 220 -4.20 9.23 -1.65
N VAL A 221 -3.10 8.91 -2.33
CA VAL A 221 -1.75 9.39 -2.01
C VAL A 221 -1.26 10.38 -3.08
N GLY A 222 -0.18 11.10 -2.80
CA GLY A 222 0.54 11.92 -3.78
C GLY A 222 1.88 11.30 -4.17
N PRO A 223 2.45 11.70 -5.33
CA PRO A 223 3.86 11.41 -5.61
C PRO A 223 4.74 12.12 -4.57
N GLY A 224 5.84 11.47 -4.17
CA GLY A 224 6.84 12.08 -3.31
C GLY A 224 7.96 12.71 -4.12
N ASN A 225 8.33 13.95 -3.78
CA ASN A 225 9.53 14.62 -4.29
C ASN A 225 10.27 15.29 -3.12
N VAL A 226 10.78 14.47 -2.20
CA VAL A 226 11.16 14.89 -0.85
C VAL A 226 12.50 15.64 -0.84
N PRO A 227 12.53 16.93 -0.46
CA PRO A 227 13.78 17.64 -0.22
C PRO A 227 14.32 17.35 1.18
N CYS A 228 15.63 17.10 1.28
CA CYS A 228 16.35 16.99 2.55
C CYS A 228 17.23 18.23 2.74
N TYR A 229 16.92 19.07 3.73
CA TYR A 229 17.74 20.23 4.08
C TYR A 229 18.71 19.89 5.22
N ILE A 230 20.01 20.03 4.95
CA ILE A 230 21.08 19.88 5.93
C ILE A 230 21.59 21.28 6.29
N GLU A 231 21.06 21.82 7.39
CA GLU A 231 21.44 23.11 7.97
C GLU A 231 22.82 23.03 8.66
N LYS A 232 23.55 24.15 8.72
CA LYS A 232 24.93 24.23 9.20
C LYS A 232 25.20 23.71 10.62
N SER A 233 24.20 23.61 11.49
CA SER A 233 24.29 23.04 12.83
C SER A 233 24.02 21.52 12.86
N ALA A 234 23.69 20.91 11.72
CA ALA A 234 23.41 19.50 11.64
C ALA A 234 24.63 18.63 11.98
N HIS A 235 24.35 17.48 12.58
CA HIS A 235 25.36 16.44 12.78
C HIS A 235 25.64 15.74 11.44
N VAL A 236 26.59 16.27 10.66
CA VAL A 236 26.87 15.87 9.26
C VAL A 236 26.95 14.34 9.08
N LYS A 237 27.73 13.64 9.89
CA LYS A 237 27.89 12.17 9.79
C LYS A 237 26.58 11.42 9.93
N ARG A 238 25.75 11.81 10.91
CA ARG A 238 24.44 11.19 11.12
C ARG A 238 23.49 11.54 9.98
N ALA A 239 23.43 12.81 9.57
CA ALA A 239 22.55 13.25 8.50
C ALA A 239 22.84 12.51 7.18
N VAL A 240 24.13 12.36 6.83
CA VAL A 240 24.54 11.63 5.63
C VAL A 240 24.21 10.14 5.74
N ASN A 241 24.49 9.51 6.89
CA ASN A 241 24.15 8.09 7.11
C ASN A 241 22.65 7.83 6.97
N ASP A 242 21.82 8.63 7.65
CA ASP A 242 20.37 8.46 7.66
C ASP A 242 19.79 8.68 6.25
N LEU A 243 20.31 9.67 5.52
CA LEU A 243 19.95 9.92 4.13
C LEU A 243 20.29 8.75 3.20
N ILE A 244 21.51 8.21 3.30
CA ILE A 244 21.94 7.12 2.44
C ILE A 244 21.11 5.88 2.73
N LEU A 245 20.92 5.53 4.01
CA LEU A 245 20.11 4.40 4.44
C LEU A 245 18.68 4.49 3.88
N SER A 246 18.05 5.66 4.00
CA SER A 246 16.69 5.90 3.50
C SER A 246 16.62 5.83 1.96
N LYS A 247 17.53 6.51 1.27
CA LYS A 247 17.52 6.61 -0.20
C LYS A 247 17.81 5.27 -0.89
N THR A 248 18.72 4.47 -0.34
CA THR A 248 19.13 3.20 -0.96
C THR A 248 18.21 2.05 -0.58
N PHE A 249 17.38 2.19 0.46
CA PHE A 249 16.43 1.18 0.87
C PHE A 249 15.46 0.78 -0.26
N ASP A 250 15.48 -0.52 -0.59
CA ASP A 250 14.77 -1.13 -1.71
C ASP A 250 15.04 -0.43 -3.04
N ASN A 251 16.28 0.07 -3.26
CA ASN A 251 16.66 0.91 -4.40
C ASN A 251 15.80 2.18 -4.55
N GLY A 252 15.41 2.80 -3.43
CA GLY A 252 14.66 4.05 -3.42
C GLY A 252 13.19 3.93 -3.81
N MET A 253 12.60 2.73 -3.71
CA MET A 253 11.21 2.46 -4.11
C MET A 253 10.16 3.02 -3.15
N ILE A 254 10.57 3.51 -1.97
CA ILE A 254 9.69 4.20 -1.02
C ILE A 254 9.51 5.65 -1.47
N CYS A 255 8.25 6.09 -1.62
CA CYS A 255 7.91 7.43 -2.09
C CYS A 255 8.37 8.55 -1.16
N ALA A 256 8.54 8.26 0.13
CA ALA A 256 9.06 9.20 1.11
C ALA A 256 10.60 9.34 1.07
N SER A 257 11.30 8.57 0.23
CA SER A 257 12.76 8.69 0.11
C SER A 257 13.16 10.02 -0.54
N GLU A 258 14.33 10.51 -0.13
CA GLU A 258 14.91 11.78 -0.53
C GLU A 258 15.10 11.85 -2.05
N GLN A 259 14.86 13.02 -2.64
CA GLN A 259 15.05 13.27 -4.08
C GLN A 259 16.03 14.41 -4.35
N ALA A 260 16.19 15.33 -3.40
CA ALA A 260 17.15 16.42 -3.49
C ALA A 260 17.75 16.70 -2.11
N ILE A 261 19.03 17.09 -2.09
CA ILE A 261 19.72 17.54 -0.89
C ILE A 261 20.00 19.03 -1.05
N ILE A 262 19.59 19.82 -0.06
CA ILE A 262 19.84 21.25 0.06
C ILE A 262 20.79 21.39 1.24
N VAL A 263 21.93 22.04 1.07
CA VAL A 263 22.97 22.11 2.11
C VAL A 263 23.43 23.55 2.28
N ASP A 264 23.60 23.98 3.53
CA ASP A 264 24.22 25.27 3.82
C ASP A 264 25.66 25.31 3.31
N LYS A 265 26.04 26.45 2.72
CA LYS A 265 27.34 26.62 2.06
C LYS A 265 28.51 26.36 3.01
N GLU A 266 28.35 26.71 4.28
CA GLU A 266 29.32 26.55 5.36
C GLU A 266 29.77 25.10 5.56
N ILE A 267 28.87 24.14 5.38
CA ILE A 267 29.11 22.71 5.63
C ILE A 267 29.08 21.86 4.34
N TYR A 268 28.92 22.48 3.18
CA TYR A 268 28.82 21.77 1.89
C TYR A 268 29.99 20.80 1.65
N ASN A 269 31.22 21.25 1.92
CA ASN A 269 32.42 20.43 1.69
C ASN A 269 32.47 19.23 2.64
N ASP A 270 32.04 19.40 3.89
CA ASP A 270 32.01 18.34 4.89
C ASP A 270 30.96 17.29 4.53
N VAL A 271 29.75 17.72 4.14
CA VAL A 271 28.68 16.82 3.66
C VAL A 271 29.14 16.06 2.42
N LYS A 272 29.74 16.74 1.44
CA LYS A 272 30.23 16.11 0.21
C LYS A 272 31.32 15.08 0.51
N ALA A 273 32.28 15.40 1.38
CA ALA A 273 33.34 14.49 1.77
C ALA A 273 32.79 13.25 2.48
N GLU A 274 31.83 13.43 3.39
CA GLU A 274 31.18 12.33 4.10
C GLU A 274 30.36 11.44 3.15
N MET A 275 29.64 12.01 2.19
CA MET A 275 28.93 11.23 1.16
C MET A 275 29.89 10.38 0.31
N ILE A 276 31.01 10.95 -0.13
CA ILE A 276 32.05 10.22 -0.88
C ILE A 276 32.64 9.09 -0.02
N ALA A 277 32.90 9.36 1.26
CA ALA A 277 33.40 8.34 2.20
C ALA A 277 32.41 7.18 2.39
N ASN A 278 31.11 7.42 2.19
CA ASN A 278 30.05 6.40 2.20
C ASN A 278 29.68 5.88 0.79
N ASN A 279 30.62 5.95 -0.17
CA ASN A 279 30.50 5.44 -1.53
C ASN A 279 29.41 6.10 -2.40
N CYS A 280 28.94 7.30 -2.05
CA CYS A 280 28.14 8.09 -2.98
C CYS A 280 29.02 8.64 -4.11
N TYR A 281 28.60 8.40 -5.34
CA TYR A 281 29.30 8.90 -6.52
C TYR A 281 28.74 10.28 -6.93
N PHE A 282 29.61 11.29 -6.97
CA PHE A 282 29.28 12.61 -7.53
C PHE A 282 29.57 12.60 -9.02
N VAL A 283 28.50 12.51 -9.82
CA VAL A 283 28.59 12.50 -11.27
C VAL A 283 29.19 13.79 -11.82
N THR A 284 29.96 13.66 -12.89
CA THR A 284 30.46 14.78 -13.70
C THR A 284 29.31 15.43 -14.49
N GLU A 285 29.53 16.66 -14.98
CA GLU A 285 28.57 17.36 -15.84
C GLU A 285 28.23 16.57 -17.12
N GLU A 286 29.18 15.80 -17.67
CA GLU A 286 28.94 14.95 -18.84
C GLU A 286 28.09 13.71 -18.50
N GLU A 287 28.39 13.03 -17.40
CA GLU A 287 27.61 11.89 -16.91
C GLU A 287 26.19 12.31 -16.52
N ARG A 288 26.05 13.48 -15.88
CA ARG A 288 24.75 14.06 -15.55
C ARG A 288 23.86 14.19 -16.79
N LYS A 289 24.36 14.77 -17.89
CA LYS A 289 23.61 14.91 -19.15
C LYS A 289 23.22 13.56 -19.75
N LYS A 290 24.05 12.53 -19.57
CA LYS A 290 23.72 11.15 -20.03
C LYS A 290 22.62 10.53 -19.16
N LEU A 291 22.68 10.73 -17.84
CA LEU A 291 21.66 10.25 -16.90
C LEU A 291 20.32 10.94 -17.12
N GLU A 292 20.30 12.26 -17.28
CA GLU A 292 19.07 13.06 -17.51
C GLU A 292 18.27 12.49 -18.69
N LYS A 293 18.93 12.15 -19.81
CA LYS A 293 18.28 11.53 -20.99
C LYS A 293 17.69 10.14 -20.73
N LEU A 294 18.19 9.42 -19.72
CA LEU A 294 17.73 8.08 -19.38
C LEU A 294 16.58 8.11 -18.35
N VAL A 295 16.67 9.00 -17.37
CA VAL A 295 15.77 9.04 -16.20
C VAL A 295 14.59 10.00 -16.38
N ILE A 296 14.72 11.01 -17.25
CA ILE A 296 13.65 11.96 -17.57
C ILE A 296 13.10 11.62 -18.95
N ASN A 297 11.80 11.32 -19.01
CA ASN A 297 11.09 11.21 -20.27
C ASN A 297 10.39 12.54 -20.57
N GLU A 298 10.90 13.30 -21.53
CA GLU A 298 10.35 14.61 -21.92
C GLU A 298 8.90 14.53 -22.46
N ASN A 299 8.45 13.34 -22.89
CA ASN A 299 7.11 13.13 -23.44
C ASN A 299 6.09 12.68 -22.39
N THR A 300 6.52 12.37 -21.16
CA THR A 300 5.61 11.99 -20.07
C THR A 300 6.07 12.69 -18.80
N CYS A 301 5.31 13.67 -18.33
CA CYS A 301 5.47 14.11 -16.94
C CYS A 301 5.19 12.91 -16.02
N ALA A 302 6.13 12.63 -15.12
CA ALA A 302 5.92 11.69 -14.02
C ALA A 302 4.70 12.08 -13.18
#